data_AF-A0A661PBF9-F1
#
_entry.id   AF-A0A661PBF9-F1
#
_cell.length_a   1.000
_cell.length_b   1.000
_cell.length_c   1.000
_cell.angle_alpha   90.00
_cell.angle_beta   90.00
_cell.angle_gamma   90.00
#
_symmetry.space_group_name_H-M   'P 1'
#
loop_
_entity.id
_entity.type
_entity.pdbx_description
1 polymer ?
#
loop_
_entity_poly.entity_id
_entity_poly.type
_entity_poly.pdbx_seq_one_letter_code
_entity_poly.pdbx_strand_id
1 'polypeptide(L)'
;MGHANKRVVRALAVTALGALVLSATAAHAGGPSDPGKASWTTESSWDIPGEYVVDFHDDIESSTIRTLLTSLGVTFRASVLEPATRIEIVSISGAVSTVLTKLRGDTRIEHIEPHARVAALFVPDDPMFDKQWHLSRVGAEAAWGLTIGRGVTVAVIDTGIACETFDQFKKATDLANTRCVEGRSFVDSSKHANDDHGHGTHVAGTIAQSTNNGLGTAGLAFGARLMPVKVLSGDGWGTTTGVADGIRWAADNGAQVINLSLGSPRNSQVLQAAIDHARAQGVVIVAAAGNSAGAVGYPGGSRGVIGVSATDSDDQLAWFSSRGKGVDIAAPGVNVLQQTICDRGLNGCEIFGEFNGTSMASPHVAAAAALLVGLGVTDADAVERYLTDTAKVVDESDAGRDKYGAGLLQAADAASRVVLTQTLTRLIALALLAWLAFRWARKRGKTISGASPSFWLAALTAGVGLLFFAPWVLSRHQLWVDLLSRPFGEWDLLIGVSLHSFLPLANMILPLVLILALLRVRGAAPWLAGFSVGTAAYLTSVALLGQLATPFGWWITTLWCAVNAAVCLWLASLLIAKRS
;
A
#
# COMPACT_ATOMS: atom_id res chain seq x y z
N MET A 1 -20.44 46.91 34.20
CA MET A 1 -20.30 45.62 34.90
C MET A 1 -21.43 44.73 34.44
N GLY A 2 -21.31 43.82 33.47
CA GLY A 2 -20.18 43.01 33.01
C GLY A 2 -20.71 41.56 32.97
N HIS A 3 -21.40 41.13 31.91
CA HIS A 3 -20.82 40.42 30.75
C HIS A 3 -19.86 39.28 31.14
N ALA A 4 -20.41 38.11 31.47
CA ALA A 4 -19.77 36.81 31.27
C ALA A 4 -20.78 35.67 31.55
N ASN A 5 -21.40 35.10 30.51
CA ASN A 5 -21.82 33.68 30.47
C ASN A 5 -22.54 33.25 29.17
N LYS A 6 -22.04 33.67 27.99
CA LYS A 6 -22.53 33.15 26.69
C LYS A 6 -21.42 32.86 25.65
N ARG A 7 -20.19 32.60 26.08
CA ARG A 7 -19.06 32.28 25.18
C ARG A 7 -18.26 31.06 25.66
N VAL A 8 -18.85 29.87 25.62
CA VAL A 8 -18.08 28.61 25.69
C VAL A 8 -18.57 27.56 24.67
N VAL A 9 -19.78 27.67 24.10
CA VAL A 9 -20.34 26.63 23.19
C VAL A 9 -20.24 27.00 21.69
N ARG A 10 -19.40 27.97 21.30
CA ARG A 10 -19.30 28.44 19.88
C ARG A 10 -17.91 28.42 19.25
N ALA A 11 -16.90 27.82 19.89
CA ALA A 11 -15.50 27.91 19.46
C ALA A 11 -14.92 26.66 18.75
N LEU A 12 -15.75 25.72 18.27
CA LEU A 12 -15.27 24.47 17.65
C LEU A 12 -15.79 24.20 16.22
N ALA A 13 -16.34 25.21 15.52
CA ALA A 13 -17.01 24.99 14.24
C ALA A 13 -16.71 26.02 13.11
N VAL A 14 -15.68 26.87 13.22
CA VAL A 14 -15.51 28.00 12.25
C VAL A 14 -14.13 28.07 11.56
N THR A 15 -13.14 27.24 11.88
CA THR A 15 -11.78 27.34 11.27
C THR A 15 -11.51 26.38 10.10
N ALA A 16 -12.52 25.89 9.39
CA ALA A 16 -12.32 24.94 8.28
C ALA A 16 -12.99 25.34 6.94
N LEU A 17 -13.44 26.58 6.75
CA LEU A 17 -14.34 26.91 5.63
C LEU A 17 -14.00 28.15 4.79
N GLY A 18 -12.76 28.65 4.83
CA GLY A 18 -12.41 29.86 4.09
C GLY A 18 -11.05 29.80 3.38
N ALA A 19 -10.99 29.19 2.19
CA ALA A 19 -10.15 29.63 1.06
C ALA A 19 -10.19 28.58 -0.07
N LEU A 20 -11.22 28.58 -0.92
CA LEU A 20 -11.15 27.88 -2.21
C LEU A 20 -12.13 28.46 -3.25
N VAL A 21 -11.85 29.64 -3.80
CA VAL A 21 -12.49 30.13 -5.04
C VAL A 21 -11.57 31.14 -5.78
N LEU A 22 -11.16 30.77 -7.02
CA LEU A 22 -10.59 31.57 -8.14
C LEU A 22 -9.18 32.20 -7.93
N SER A 23 -8.21 32.17 -8.86
CA SER A 23 -8.27 32.17 -10.33
C SER A 23 -6.97 31.60 -10.93
N ALA A 24 -7.06 30.88 -12.05
CA ALA A 24 -5.93 30.59 -12.92
C ALA A 24 -5.65 31.79 -13.83
N THR A 25 -4.53 32.47 -13.61
CA THR A 25 -3.78 33.21 -14.64
C THR A 25 -2.31 33.22 -14.24
N ALA A 26 -1.45 32.68 -15.10
CA ALA A 26 -0.01 32.75 -14.95
C ALA A 26 0.46 34.21 -15.04
N ALA A 27 1.15 34.69 -14.01
CA ALA A 27 2.12 35.78 -14.07
C ALA A 27 3.00 35.75 -12.82
N HIS A 28 4.32 35.72 -13.03
CA HIS A 28 5.37 35.87 -12.01
C HIS A 28 5.17 37.14 -11.18
N ALA A 29 5.12 37.01 -9.85
CA ALA A 29 5.60 38.01 -8.89
C ALA A 29 5.66 37.38 -7.48
N GLY A 30 6.82 37.46 -6.82
CA GLY A 30 7.15 36.72 -5.60
C GLY A 30 6.33 37.10 -4.37
N GLY A 31 6.08 36.08 -3.54
CA GLY A 31 5.58 36.15 -2.17
C GLY A 31 5.92 34.83 -1.45
N PRO A 32 6.13 34.84 -0.12
CA PRO A 32 6.78 33.75 0.60
C PRO A 32 5.92 32.47 0.59
N SER A 33 6.52 31.36 0.18
CA SER A 33 5.91 30.03 0.11
C SER A 33 5.71 29.43 1.51
N ASP A 34 4.46 29.07 1.80
CA ASP A 34 4.03 28.28 2.96
C ASP A 34 4.55 26.83 2.84
N PRO A 35 5.35 26.30 3.80
CA PRO A 35 6.08 25.02 3.65
C PRO A 35 5.23 23.76 3.92
N GLY A 36 3.90 23.85 3.95
CA GLY A 36 3.00 22.74 4.31
C GLY A 36 2.58 21.79 3.18
N LYS A 37 3.20 21.82 2.00
CA LYS A 37 2.73 21.03 0.82
C LYS A 37 3.84 20.27 0.08
N ALA A 38 4.71 19.57 0.79
CA ALA A 38 5.64 18.63 0.18
C ALA A 38 4.99 17.24 0.02
N SER A 39 5.12 16.67 -1.18
CA SER A 39 4.76 15.29 -1.52
C SER A 39 5.84 14.35 -0.99
N TRP A 40 5.55 13.51 0.01
CA TRP A 40 6.47 12.60 0.72
C TRP A 40 6.99 11.41 -0.13
N THR A 41 7.33 11.64 -1.39
CA THR A 41 7.57 10.60 -2.40
C THR A 41 9.02 10.53 -2.87
N THR A 42 9.88 11.43 -2.41
CA THR A 42 11.32 11.46 -2.75
C THR A 42 12.13 11.73 -1.49
N GLU A 43 13.39 11.31 -1.43
CA GLU A 43 14.28 11.58 -0.28
C GLU A 43 14.24 13.07 0.12
N SER A 44 14.37 13.97 -0.85
CA SER A 44 14.34 15.43 -0.67
C SER A 44 13.00 15.99 -0.18
N SER A 45 11.94 15.20 -0.14
CA SER A 45 10.65 15.63 0.38
C SER A 45 10.55 15.52 1.90
N TRP A 46 11.44 14.73 2.51
CA TRP A 46 11.60 14.62 3.96
C TRP A 46 12.46 15.74 4.53
N ASP A 47 13.27 16.39 3.69
CA ASP A 47 14.09 17.55 4.04
C ASP A 47 13.24 18.67 4.65
N ILE A 48 13.71 19.22 5.76
CA ILE A 48 13.22 20.45 6.35
C ILE A 48 13.79 21.59 5.51
N PRO A 49 12.97 22.34 4.75
CA PRO A 49 13.49 23.29 3.78
C PRO A 49 14.42 24.33 4.40
N GLY A 50 15.65 24.40 3.87
CA GLY A 50 16.67 25.33 4.34
C GLY A 50 17.39 24.92 5.62
N GLU A 51 17.11 23.75 6.21
CA GLU A 51 17.88 23.19 7.31
C GLU A 51 18.83 22.08 6.86
N TYR A 52 20.02 22.06 7.47
CA TYR A 52 21.07 21.08 7.22
C TYR A 52 21.62 20.58 8.54
N VAL A 53 21.95 19.30 8.61
CA VAL A 53 22.74 18.71 9.69
C VAL A 53 24.20 18.83 9.30
N VAL A 54 25.02 19.37 10.20
CA VAL A 54 26.46 19.50 10.02
C VAL A 54 27.14 18.75 11.16
N ASP A 55 27.87 17.71 10.79
CA ASP A 55 28.65 16.88 11.70
C ASP A 55 30.11 17.32 11.64
N PHE A 56 30.66 17.73 12.78
CA PHE A 56 32.05 18.19 12.88
C PHE A 56 32.90 17.10 13.51
N HIS A 57 34.19 17.05 13.20
CA HIS A 57 35.08 16.12 13.87
C HIS A 57 35.06 16.32 15.40
N ASP A 58 35.07 15.20 16.14
CA ASP A 58 34.91 15.16 17.60
C ASP A 58 35.95 16.00 18.37
N ASP A 59 37.14 16.19 17.77
CA ASP A 59 38.25 16.96 18.33
C ASP A 59 38.08 18.48 18.21
N ILE A 60 37.09 18.94 17.43
CA ILE A 60 36.83 20.36 17.25
C ILE A 60 36.05 20.90 18.46
N GLU A 61 36.56 21.98 19.06
CA GLU A 61 35.87 22.63 20.18
C GLU A 61 34.58 23.34 19.72
N SER A 62 33.51 23.24 20.52
CA SER A 62 32.23 23.92 20.24
C SER A 62 32.37 25.45 20.09
N SER A 63 33.37 26.06 20.74
CA SER A 63 33.73 27.49 20.58
C SER A 63 34.16 27.82 19.14
N THR A 64 34.91 26.92 18.52
CA THR A 64 35.43 27.02 17.16
C THR A 64 34.31 26.81 16.15
N ILE A 65 33.44 25.81 16.39
CA ILE A 65 32.24 25.55 15.58
C ILE A 65 31.35 26.79 15.54
N ARG A 66 31.03 27.37 16.70
CA ARG A 66 30.20 28.58 16.80
C ARG A 66 30.81 29.77 16.07
N THR A 67 32.13 29.95 16.18
CA THR A 67 32.85 31.04 15.51
C THR A 67 32.76 30.88 13.99
N LEU A 68 32.96 29.66 13.48
CA LEU A 68 32.81 29.36 12.06
C LEU A 68 31.39 29.66 11.55
N LEU A 69 30.38 29.07 12.19
CA LEU A 69 28.98 29.23 11.76
C LEU A 69 28.52 30.69 11.84
N THR A 70 28.96 31.42 12.87
CA THR A 70 28.73 32.88 12.96
C THR A 70 29.39 33.64 11.82
N SER A 71 30.64 33.29 11.45
CA SER A 71 31.36 33.94 10.34
C SER A 71 30.69 33.72 8.97
N LEU A 72 29.94 32.63 8.82
CA LEU A 72 29.18 32.30 7.62
C LEU A 72 27.81 32.99 7.57
N GLY A 73 27.40 33.67 8.64
CA GLY A 73 26.13 34.39 8.72
C GLY A 73 24.91 33.47 8.72
N VAL A 74 25.07 32.21 9.15
CA VAL A 74 23.96 31.25 9.26
C VAL A 74 23.35 31.27 10.66
N THR A 75 22.07 30.94 10.74
CA THR A 75 21.43 30.62 12.02
C THR A 75 21.65 29.15 12.33
N PHE A 76 22.02 28.81 13.56
CA PHE A 76 22.31 27.42 13.93
C PHE A 76 21.86 27.12 15.36
N ARG A 77 21.66 25.83 15.65
CA ARG A 77 21.36 25.30 16.98
C ARG A 77 22.07 23.97 17.17
N ALA A 78 22.61 23.78 18.36
CA ALA A 78 23.23 22.52 18.74
C ALA A 78 22.18 21.40 18.82
N SER A 79 22.56 20.19 18.41
CA SER A 79 21.79 19.00 18.77
C SER A 79 21.83 18.77 20.29
N VAL A 80 20.89 17.98 20.82
CA VAL A 80 20.80 17.70 22.27
C VAL A 80 22.08 17.03 22.80
N LEU A 81 22.80 16.29 21.95
CA LEU A 81 24.03 15.57 22.29
C LEU A 81 25.29 16.20 21.68
N GLU A 82 25.25 17.45 21.20
CA GLU A 82 26.40 18.15 20.62
C GLU A 82 27.69 18.08 21.47
N PRO A 83 27.66 18.12 22.82
CA PRO A 83 28.87 17.97 23.62
C PRO A 83 29.61 16.64 23.39
N ALA A 84 28.92 15.60 22.92
CA ALA A 84 29.47 14.30 22.59
C ALA A 84 29.61 14.06 21.08
N THR A 85 28.72 14.62 20.25
CA THR A 85 28.66 14.31 18.81
C THR A 85 29.08 15.44 17.90
N ARG A 86 29.26 16.66 18.41
CA ARG A 86 29.56 17.88 17.63
C ARG A 86 28.58 18.20 16.49
N ILE A 87 27.38 17.63 16.52
CA ILE A 87 26.34 17.87 15.52
C ILE A 87 25.63 19.20 15.77
N GLU A 88 25.63 20.05 14.75
CA GLU A 88 24.90 21.33 14.67
C GLU A 88 23.81 21.26 13.60
N ILE A 89 22.67 21.90 13.86
CA ILE A 89 21.59 22.08 12.88
C ILE A 89 21.66 23.52 12.37
N VAL A 90 21.94 23.68 11.08
CA VAL A 90 22.17 24.96 10.41
C VAL A 90 20.98 25.31 9.52
N SER A 91 20.35 26.45 9.76
CA SER A 91 19.31 27.01 8.88
C SER A 91 19.89 28.10 7.98
N ILE A 92 19.72 27.95 6.66
CA ILE A 92 20.25 28.82 5.62
C ILE A 92 19.08 29.42 4.82
N SER A 93 18.82 30.72 4.96
CA SER A 93 17.70 31.42 4.31
C SER A 93 18.10 32.22 3.06
N GLY A 94 19.39 32.28 2.73
CA GLY A 94 19.97 33.14 1.68
C GLY A 94 20.76 32.39 0.60
N ALA A 95 22.06 32.69 0.45
CA ALA A 95 22.95 32.13 -0.57
C ALA A 95 23.32 30.65 -0.29
N VAL A 96 22.31 29.76 -0.34
CA VAL A 96 22.42 28.33 0.00
C VAL A 96 23.60 27.66 -0.71
N SER A 97 23.74 27.83 -2.03
CA SER A 97 24.83 27.20 -2.79
C SER A 97 26.22 27.64 -2.32
N THR A 98 26.41 28.93 -2.05
CA THR A 98 27.69 29.50 -1.59
C THR A 98 28.05 29.02 -0.19
N VAL A 99 27.07 29.01 0.72
CA VAL A 99 27.27 28.57 2.10
C VAL A 99 27.56 27.07 2.14
N LEU A 100 26.79 26.26 1.40
CA LEU A 100 27.02 24.81 1.31
C LEU A 100 28.39 24.51 0.68
N THR A 101 28.83 25.27 -0.32
CA THR A 101 30.18 25.08 -0.91
C THR A 101 31.27 25.33 0.11
N LYS A 102 31.12 26.37 0.95
CA LYS A 102 32.08 26.66 2.02
C LYS A 102 32.07 25.60 3.11
N LEU A 103 30.89 25.15 3.55
CA LEU A 103 30.76 24.11 4.56
C LEU A 103 31.31 22.75 4.05
N ARG A 104 30.96 22.34 2.83
CA ARG A 104 31.48 21.10 2.22
C ARG A 104 32.99 21.12 1.96
N GLY A 105 33.59 22.30 1.85
CA GLY A 105 35.03 22.47 1.67
C GLY A 105 35.82 22.69 2.96
N ASP A 106 35.17 22.75 4.12
CA ASP A 106 35.83 22.98 5.40
C ASP A 106 36.34 21.66 5.98
N THR A 107 37.64 21.58 6.26
CA THR A 107 38.29 20.35 6.73
C THR A 107 37.92 19.95 8.15
N ARG A 108 37.11 20.76 8.85
CA ARG A 108 36.62 20.46 10.21
C ARG A 108 35.28 19.72 10.21
N ILE A 109 34.61 19.66 9.07
CA ILE A 109 33.29 19.04 8.89
C ILE A 109 33.49 17.63 8.34
N GLU A 110 32.96 16.65 9.04
CA GLU A 110 32.98 15.25 8.63
C GLU A 110 31.86 14.97 7.62
N HIS A 111 30.64 15.41 7.95
CA HIS A 111 29.47 15.23 7.11
C HIS A 111 28.57 16.47 7.08
N ILE A 112 27.92 16.71 5.94
CA ILE A 112 26.87 17.72 5.81
C ILE A 112 25.79 17.23 4.86
N GLU A 113 24.56 17.23 5.35
CA GLU A 113 23.39 16.74 4.63
C GLU A 113 22.12 17.54 4.97
N PRO A 114 21.07 17.49 4.14
CA PRO A 114 19.79 18.09 4.47
C PRO A 114 19.24 17.53 5.80
N HIS A 115 18.67 18.40 6.64
CA HIS A 115 18.04 17.95 7.87
C HIS A 115 16.66 17.40 7.57
N ALA A 116 16.48 16.09 7.65
CA ALA A 116 15.22 15.44 7.33
C ALA A 116 14.30 15.26 8.56
N ARG A 117 12.99 15.22 8.32
CA ARG A 117 12.00 14.78 9.30
C ARG A 117 12.07 13.27 9.48
N VAL A 118 11.82 12.81 10.70
CA VAL A 118 11.59 11.39 11.01
C VAL A 118 10.21 11.19 11.63
N ALA A 119 9.57 10.06 11.37
CA ALA A 119 8.27 9.70 11.93
C ALA A 119 8.37 8.33 12.62
N ALA A 120 7.60 8.13 13.69
CA ALA A 120 7.47 6.82 14.31
C ALA A 120 6.77 5.87 13.33
N LEU A 121 7.50 4.89 12.80
CA LEU A 121 6.93 3.80 12.03
C LEU A 121 6.36 2.74 12.97
N PHE A 122 5.37 1.99 12.49
CA PHE A 122 4.91 0.81 13.21
C PHE A 122 6.01 -0.27 13.14
N VAL A 123 6.54 -0.63 14.30
CA VAL A 123 7.48 -1.75 14.47
C VAL A 123 6.76 -2.81 15.29
N PRO A 124 6.68 -4.07 14.82
CA PRO A 124 5.99 -5.14 15.53
C PRO A 124 6.77 -5.59 16.78
N ASP A 125 6.09 -6.22 17.73
CA ASP A 125 6.69 -6.74 18.98
C ASP A 125 7.26 -8.17 18.87
N ASP A 126 7.39 -8.67 17.64
CA ASP A 126 7.86 -10.00 17.28
C ASP A 126 9.37 -10.15 17.57
N PRO A 127 9.80 -11.09 18.44
CA PRO A 127 11.18 -11.16 18.94
C PRO A 127 12.29 -11.43 17.91
N MET A 128 11.95 -11.86 16.69
CA MET A 128 12.92 -12.12 15.60
C MET A 128 12.79 -11.12 14.44
N PHE A 129 11.96 -10.07 14.57
CA PHE A 129 11.77 -9.09 13.51
C PHE A 129 13.07 -8.34 13.14
N ASP A 130 13.92 -8.07 14.12
CA ASP A 130 15.25 -7.46 13.93
C ASP A 130 16.18 -8.27 13.01
N LYS A 131 15.92 -9.57 12.86
CA LYS A 131 16.66 -10.47 11.96
C LYS A 131 16.02 -10.59 10.57
N GLN A 132 14.80 -10.09 10.38
CA GLN A 132 14.11 -10.11 9.09
C GLN A 132 14.51 -8.91 8.22
N TRP A 133 15.80 -8.85 7.87
CA TRP A 133 16.36 -7.80 6.99
C TRP A 133 15.53 -7.61 5.72
N HIS A 134 14.98 -8.72 5.21
CA HIS A 134 14.16 -8.79 4.00
C HIS A 134 12.89 -7.92 4.06
N LEU A 135 12.24 -7.83 5.23
CA LEU A 135 11.05 -6.99 5.43
C LEU A 135 11.43 -5.51 5.49
N SER A 136 12.47 -5.17 6.24
CA SER A 136 12.97 -3.79 6.31
C SER A 136 13.40 -3.32 4.91
N ARG A 137 14.07 -4.19 4.14
CA ARG A 137 14.57 -3.85 2.81
C ARG A 137 13.48 -3.48 1.81
N VAL A 138 12.31 -4.11 1.89
CA VAL A 138 11.16 -3.78 1.02
C VAL A 138 10.29 -2.66 1.59
N GLY A 139 10.65 -2.08 2.74
CA GLY A 139 9.94 -0.99 3.39
C GLY A 139 8.67 -1.43 4.14
N ALA A 140 8.68 -2.60 4.77
CA ALA A 140 7.50 -3.14 5.45
C ALA A 140 6.91 -2.18 6.50
N GLU A 141 7.74 -1.58 7.36
CA GLU A 141 7.29 -0.72 8.46
C GLU A 141 6.54 0.52 7.97
N ALA A 142 7.02 1.13 6.88
CA ALA A 142 6.35 2.26 6.25
C ALA A 142 5.07 1.82 5.52
N ALA A 143 5.09 0.65 4.86
CA ALA A 143 3.91 0.09 4.20
C ALA A 143 2.77 -0.20 5.20
N TRP A 144 3.08 -0.72 6.39
CA TRP A 144 2.12 -1.01 7.47
C TRP A 144 1.46 0.25 8.05
N GLY A 145 2.09 1.41 7.90
CA GLY A 145 1.44 2.71 8.14
C GLY A 145 0.21 2.92 7.25
N LEU A 146 0.24 2.39 6.02
CA LEU A 146 -0.74 2.65 4.96
C LEU A 146 -1.71 1.49 4.70
N THR A 147 -1.27 0.25 4.86
CA THR A 147 -2.08 -0.95 4.64
C THR A 147 -1.37 -2.17 5.19
N ILE A 148 -2.16 -3.17 5.57
CA ILE A 148 -1.65 -4.48 5.99
C ILE A 148 -2.25 -5.62 5.15
N GLY A 149 -2.93 -5.29 4.03
CA GLY A 149 -3.53 -6.29 3.14
C GLY A 149 -4.88 -6.86 3.62
N ARG A 150 -5.64 -6.12 4.46
CA ARG A 150 -6.93 -6.59 4.98
C ARG A 150 -7.92 -6.99 3.89
N GLY A 151 -8.60 -8.11 4.14
CA GLY A 151 -9.68 -8.61 3.28
C GLY A 151 -9.21 -9.34 2.03
N VAL A 152 -7.91 -9.28 1.71
CA VAL A 152 -7.29 -9.97 0.56
C VAL A 152 -7.06 -11.44 0.91
N THR A 153 -7.32 -12.33 -0.05
CA THR A 153 -6.93 -13.74 0.02
C THR A 153 -5.77 -14.00 -0.92
N VAL A 154 -4.66 -14.49 -0.37
CA VAL A 154 -3.48 -14.91 -1.11
C VAL A 154 -3.42 -16.43 -1.13
N ALA A 155 -3.50 -17.01 -2.33
CA ALA A 155 -3.30 -18.44 -2.53
C ALA A 155 -1.81 -18.76 -2.62
N VAL A 156 -1.37 -19.71 -1.80
CA VAL A 156 -0.01 -20.24 -1.83
C VAL A 156 -0.10 -21.62 -2.48
N ILE A 157 0.27 -21.68 -3.75
CA ILE A 157 0.25 -22.90 -4.56
C ILE A 157 1.61 -23.58 -4.41
N ASP A 158 1.72 -24.53 -3.48
CA ASP A 158 3.01 -25.02 -2.96
C ASP A 158 2.89 -26.44 -2.33
N THR A 159 3.70 -26.77 -1.31
CA THR A 159 3.67 -28.04 -0.54
C THR A 159 2.56 -28.12 0.49
N GLY A 160 1.74 -27.08 0.62
CA GLY A 160 0.74 -26.93 1.69
C GLY A 160 1.16 -25.86 2.69
N ILE A 161 0.34 -25.63 3.71
CA ILE A 161 0.63 -24.69 4.80
C ILE A 161 0.21 -25.34 6.13
N ALA A 162 0.98 -25.12 7.20
CA ALA A 162 0.58 -25.44 8.57
C ALA A 162 -0.55 -24.52 9.10
N CYS A 163 -1.68 -24.50 8.39
CA CYS A 163 -2.81 -23.58 8.58
C CYS A 163 -3.92 -24.16 9.47
N GLU A 164 -3.95 -25.47 9.69
CA GLU A 164 -4.98 -26.17 10.44
C GLU A 164 -4.40 -27.28 11.32
N THR A 165 -5.19 -27.76 12.28
CA THR A 165 -4.89 -28.98 13.02
C THR A 165 -5.80 -30.08 12.48
N PHE A 166 -5.21 -31.05 11.80
CA PHE A 166 -5.93 -32.19 11.22
C PHE A 166 -5.04 -33.42 11.25
N ASP A 167 -5.58 -34.53 11.76
CA ASP A 167 -4.84 -35.78 11.98
C ASP A 167 -3.54 -35.52 12.78
N GLN A 168 -2.39 -35.90 12.24
CA GLN A 168 -1.06 -35.70 12.81
C GLN A 168 -0.49 -34.27 12.64
N PHE A 169 -1.08 -33.46 11.76
CA PHE A 169 -0.61 -32.09 11.48
C PHE A 169 -1.19 -31.10 12.50
N LYS A 170 -0.38 -30.10 12.84
CA LYS A 170 -0.75 -28.99 13.74
C LYS A 170 -0.66 -27.66 13.02
N LYS A 171 -1.55 -26.74 13.41
CA LYS A 171 -1.44 -25.34 12.98
C LYS A 171 -0.17 -24.78 13.61
N ALA A 172 0.68 -24.13 12.81
CA ALA A 172 1.90 -23.53 13.30
C ALA A 172 1.59 -22.42 14.31
N THR A 173 2.37 -22.35 15.39
CA THR A 173 2.08 -21.48 16.53
C THR A 173 2.08 -20.01 16.13
N ASP A 174 3.04 -19.59 15.31
CA ASP A 174 3.16 -18.20 14.86
C ASP A 174 2.30 -17.88 13.60
N LEU A 175 1.49 -18.85 13.14
CA LEU A 175 0.35 -18.61 12.24
C LEU A 175 -0.99 -18.59 12.98
N ALA A 176 -1.01 -18.66 14.32
CA ALA A 176 -2.25 -18.76 15.10
C ALA A 176 -3.26 -17.64 14.79
N ASN A 177 -2.78 -16.39 14.66
CA ASN A 177 -3.62 -15.22 14.38
C ASN A 177 -3.85 -15.00 12.87
N THR A 178 -3.05 -15.63 12.01
CA THR A 178 -3.26 -15.62 10.57
C THR A 178 -4.53 -16.39 10.21
N ARG A 179 -5.40 -15.75 9.42
CA ARG A 179 -6.65 -16.34 8.95
C ARG A 179 -6.40 -17.16 7.70
N CYS A 180 -6.41 -18.48 7.83
CA CYS A 180 -6.45 -19.38 6.70
C CYS A 180 -7.90 -19.63 6.25
N VAL A 181 -8.14 -19.64 4.94
CA VAL A 181 -9.42 -20.03 4.34
C VAL A 181 -9.39 -21.49 3.88
N GLU A 182 -10.49 -22.01 3.33
CA GLU A 182 -10.53 -23.37 2.79
C GLU A 182 -9.40 -23.58 1.77
N GLY A 183 -8.71 -24.70 1.91
CA GLY A 183 -7.63 -25.13 1.02
C GLY A 183 -7.99 -26.35 0.20
N ARG A 184 -7.07 -26.75 -0.66
CA ARG A 184 -7.21 -27.95 -1.48
C ARG A 184 -5.86 -28.58 -1.76
N SER A 185 -5.80 -29.90 -1.66
CA SER A 185 -4.66 -30.69 -2.14
C SER A 185 -5.02 -31.36 -3.46
N PHE A 186 -4.13 -31.18 -4.43
CA PHE A 186 -4.15 -31.82 -5.75
C PHE A 186 -3.17 -32.99 -5.84
N VAL A 187 -2.41 -33.24 -4.77
CA VAL A 187 -1.49 -34.39 -4.67
C VAL A 187 -2.25 -35.66 -4.30
N ASP A 188 -3.15 -35.56 -3.33
CA ASP A 188 -3.98 -36.67 -2.81
C ASP A 188 -5.49 -36.43 -2.98
N SER A 189 -5.86 -35.35 -3.70
CA SER A 189 -7.26 -34.94 -3.93
C SER A 189 -8.07 -34.60 -2.67
N SER A 190 -7.42 -34.31 -1.54
CA SER A 190 -8.08 -33.99 -0.28
C SER A 190 -8.42 -32.49 -0.14
N LYS A 191 -9.25 -32.15 0.86
CA LYS A 191 -9.50 -30.77 1.27
C LYS A 191 -8.43 -30.21 2.22
N HIS A 192 -7.51 -31.07 2.66
CA HIS A 192 -6.55 -30.78 3.71
C HIS A 192 -5.18 -30.54 3.08
N ALA A 193 -4.88 -29.27 2.78
CA ALA A 193 -3.63 -28.84 2.19
C ALA A 193 -2.53 -28.63 3.25
N ASN A 194 -2.35 -29.61 4.13
CA ASN A 194 -1.33 -29.58 5.19
C ASN A 194 0.06 -29.67 4.58
N ASP A 195 1.00 -28.95 5.19
CA ASP A 195 2.40 -28.99 4.78
C ASP A 195 3.09 -30.20 5.41
N ASP A 196 3.76 -30.99 4.57
CA ASP A 196 4.57 -32.15 4.94
C ASP A 196 6.03 -31.98 4.46
N HIS A 197 6.41 -30.77 4.04
CA HIS A 197 7.76 -30.43 3.56
C HIS A 197 8.35 -29.21 4.29
N GLY A 198 7.55 -28.17 4.54
CA GLY A 198 7.98 -26.91 5.17
C GLY A 198 8.18 -25.74 4.20
N HIS A 199 8.29 -26.01 2.90
CA HIS A 199 8.53 -24.95 1.92
C HIS A 199 7.32 -24.00 1.83
N GLY A 200 6.12 -24.54 1.67
CA GLY A 200 4.90 -23.74 1.59
C GLY A 200 4.59 -22.97 2.88
N THR A 201 4.86 -23.53 4.06
CA THR A 201 4.72 -22.79 5.34
C THR A 201 5.69 -21.61 5.44
N HIS A 202 6.94 -21.78 4.99
CA HIS A 202 7.93 -20.69 4.95
C HIS A 202 7.48 -19.56 4.00
N VAL A 203 7.08 -19.93 2.78
CA VAL A 203 6.54 -19.00 1.77
C VAL A 203 5.31 -18.25 2.29
N ALA A 204 4.39 -18.97 2.93
CA ALA A 204 3.17 -18.40 3.49
C ALA A 204 3.44 -17.41 4.63
N GLY A 205 4.45 -17.69 5.45
CA GLY A 205 4.87 -16.80 6.51
C GLY A 205 5.40 -15.46 5.99
N THR A 206 6.27 -15.47 4.96
CA THR A 206 6.77 -14.22 4.35
C THR A 206 5.60 -13.35 3.87
N ILE A 207 4.51 -13.97 3.42
CA ILE A 207 3.29 -13.27 3.01
C ILE A 207 2.51 -12.72 4.20
N ALA A 208 2.09 -13.58 5.13
CA ALA A 208 1.11 -13.21 6.14
C ALA A 208 1.29 -13.96 7.48
N GLN A 209 2.53 -14.07 7.98
CA GLN A 209 2.78 -14.46 9.36
C GLN A 209 1.91 -13.66 10.33
N SER A 210 1.57 -14.24 11.50
CA SER A 210 1.02 -13.43 12.57
C SER A 210 2.03 -12.34 12.89
N THR A 211 1.58 -11.11 13.15
CA THR A 211 2.46 -9.99 13.44
C THR A 211 1.89 -9.20 14.58
N ASN A 212 2.78 -8.68 15.42
CA ASN A 212 2.48 -8.00 16.67
C ASN A 212 1.73 -8.89 17.67
N ASN A 213 2.26 -10.11 17.86
CA ASN A 213 1.74 -11.13 18.76
C ASN A 213 2.75 -11.55 19.85
N GLY A 214 3.92 -10.91 19.93
CA GLY A 214 5.01 -11.25 20.86
C GLY A 214 5.70 -12.58 20.58
N LEU A 215 5.60 -13.14 19.37
CA LEU A 215 6.18 -14.42 18.99
C LEU A 215 6.93 -14.31 17.66
N GLY A 216 7.99 -15.10 17.51
CA GLY A 216 8.57 -15.41 16.21
C GLY A 216 8.88 -14.23 15.30
N THR A 217 8.28 -14.27 14.12
CA THR A 217 8.60 -13.45 12.95
C THR A 217 7.35 -12.72 12.45
N ALA A 218 7.51 -11.65 11.68
CA ALA A 218 6.42 -10.93 11.03
C ALA A 218 6.20 -11.34 9.56
N GLY A 219 5.07 -10.93 8.98
CA GLY A 219 4.72 -11.12 7.57
C GLY A 219 4.39 -9.80 6.88
N LEU A 220 4.74 -9.63 5.61
CA LEU A 220 4.62 -8.34 4.93
C LEU A 220 3.16 -7.88 4.77
N ALA A 221 2.22 -8.78 4.47
CA ALA A 221 0.79 -8.53 4.39
C ALA A 221 0.04 -9.27 5.51
N PHE A 222 0.44 -9.06 6.76
CA PHE A 222 -0.09 -9.79 7.94
C PHE A 222 -1.60 -9.63 8.21
N GLY A 223 -2.30 -8.72 7.53
CA GLY A 223 -3.76 -8.61 7.55
C GLY A 223 -4.47 -9.41 6.45
N ALA A 224 -3.73 -10.03 5.54
CA ALA A 224 -4.26 -10.89 4.49
C ALA A 224 -4.67 -12.26 5.03
N ARG A 225 -5.44 -12.98 4.20
CA ARG A 225 -5.84 -14.37 4.43
C ARG A 225 -5.01 -15.28 3.56
N LEU A 226 -4.66 -16.46 4.07
CA LEU A 226 -3.93 -17.48 3.31
C LEU A 226 -4.90 -18.55 2.79
N MET A 227 -4.77 -18.92 1.52
CA MET A 227 -5.45 -20.06 0.91
C MET A 227 -4.40 -21.14 0.59
N PRO A 228 -4.33 -22.24 1.36
CA PRO A 228 -3.36 -23.29 1.11
C PRO A 228 -3.78 -24.15 -0.08
N VAL A 229 -2.93 -24.22 -1.11
CA VAL A 229 -3.17 -25.01 -2.32
C VAL A 229 -2.00 -25.96 -2.54
N LYS A 230 -2.14 -27.21 -2.10
CA LYS A 230 -1.06 -28.19 -2.16
C LYS A 230 -1.00 -28.83 -3.54
N VAL A 231 0.05 -28.54 -4.30
CA VAL A 231 0.34 -29.13 -5.62
C VAL A 231 1.70 -29.84 -5.65
N LEU A 232 2.52 -29.64 -4.62
CA LEU A 232 3.79 -30.31 -4.41
C LEU A 232 3.67 -31.34 -3.27
N SER A 233 4.24 -32.51 -3.48
CA SER A 233 4.35 -33.60 -2.50
C SER A 233 5.33 -33.26 -1.37
N GLY A 234 5.42 -34.12 -0.35
CA GLY A 234 6.38 -33.98 0.75
C GLY A 234 7.86 -34.06 0.36
N ASP A 235 8.15 -34.44 -0.90
CA ASP A 235 9.49 -34.39 -1.48
C ASP A 235 9.71 -33.14 -2.37
N GLY A 236 8.76 -32.20 -2.39
CA GLY A 236 8.85 -30.93 -3.12
C GLY A 236 8.49 -31.01 -4.60
N TRP A 237 8.01 -32.15 -5.08
CA TRP A 237 7.70 -32.39 -6.50
C TRP A 237 6.21 -32.35 -6.78
N GLY A 238 5.84 -31.79 -7.92
CA GLY A 238 4.47 -31.77 -8.44
C GLY A 238 4.42 -31.89 -9.95
N THR A 239 3.21 -31.85 -10.49
CA THR A 239 2.96 -31.97 -11.94
C THR A 239 2.43 -30.67 -12.50
N THR A 240 2.72 -30.37 -13.76
CA THR A 240 2.19 -29.18 -14.44
C THR A 240 0.67 -29.14 -14.45
N THR A 241 0.00 -30.30 -14.50
CA THR A 241 -1.46 -30.40 -14.41
C THR A 241 -1.96 -30.06 -13.02
N GLY A 242 -1.33 -30.58 -11.96
CA GLY A 242 -1.67 -30.23 -10.58
C GLY A 242 -1.51 -28.72 -10.30
N VAL A 243 -0.44 -28.10 -10.82
CA VAL A 243 -0.25 -26.64 -10.74
C VAL A 243 -1.34 -25.90 -11.51
N ALA A 244 -1.66 -26.32 -12.74
CA ALA A 244 -2.70 -25.67 -13.55
C ALA A 244 -4.10 -25.77 -12.90
N ASP A 245 -4.45 -26.92 -12.33
CA ASP A 245 -5.71 -27.10 -11.61
C ASP A 245 -5.74 -26.31 -10.31
N GLY A 246 -4.61 -26.24 -9.59
CA GLY A 246 -4.46 -25.39 -8.41
C GLY A 246 -4.68 -23.90 -8.72
N ILE A 247 -4.14 -23.40 -9.84
CA ILE A 247 -4.33 -22.01 -10.27
C ILE A 247 -5.81 -21.72 -10.55
N ARG A 248 -6.47 -22.60 -11.33
CA ARG A 248 -7.91 -22.44 -11.64
C ARG A 248 -8.75 -22.46 -10.38
N TRP A 249 -8.53 -23.46 -9.52
CA TRP A 249 -9.28 -23.62 -8.29
C TRP A 249 -9.08 -22.44 -7.34
N ALA A 250 -7.86 -21.94 -7.18
CA ALA A 250 -7.59 -20.77 -6.34
C ALA A 250 -8.37 -19.53 -6.82
N ALA A 251 -8.34 -19.27 -8.13
CA ALA A 251 -9.07 -18.17 -8.74
C ALA A 251 -10.60 -18.33 -8.52
N ASP A 252 -11.14 -19.50 -8.84
CA ASP A 252 -12.57 -19.81 -8.71
C ASP A 252 -13.07 -19.79 -7.25
N ASN A 253 -12.17 -19.98 -6.28
CA ASN A 253 -12.48 -19.96 -4.84
C ASN A 253 -12.09 -18.64 -4.16
N GLY A 254 -11.89 -17.58 -4.95
CA GLY A 254 -11.81 -16.21 -4.44
C GLY A 254 -10.43 -15.82 -3.93
N ALA A 255 -9.35 -16.38 -4.49
CA ALA A 255 -8.02 -15.79 -4.40
C ALA A 255 -7.99 -14.46 -5.18
N GLN A 256 -7.30 -13.45 -4.64
CA GLN A 256 -7.00 -12.21 -5.35
C GLN A 256 -5.55 -12.16 -5.82
N VAL A 257 -4.67 -12.85 -5.09
CA VAL A 257 -3.26 -13.00 -5.42
C VAL A 257 -2.92 -14.48 -5.36
N ILE A 258 -2.15 -14.96 -6.33
CA ILE A 258 -1.59 -16.31 -6.36
C ILE A 258 -0.06 -16.19 -6.30
N ASN A 259 0.56 -16.86 -5.34
CA ASN A 259 2.00 -17.04 -5.28
C ASN A 259 2.38 -18.46 -5.71
N LEU A 260 3.32 -18.55 -6.65
CA LEU A 260 3.88 -19.79 -7.19
C LEU A 260 5.40 -19.78 -6.95
N SER A 261 5.82 -20.18 -5.76
CA SER A 261 7.24 -20.33 -5.38
C SER A 261 7.84 -21.63 -5.92
N LEU A 262 7.52 -21.96 -7.16
CA LEU A 262 7.86 -23.21 -7.84
C LEU A 262 8.12 -22.94 -9.31
N GLY A 263 8.75 -23.89 -10.00
CA GLY A 263 8.93 -23.77 -11.43
C GLY A 263 9.58 -24.97 -12.08
N SER A 264 9.56 -24.96 -13.41
CA SER A 264 10.23 -25.94 -14.26
C SER A 264 10.77 -25.24 -15.51
N PRO A 265 11.78 -25.79 -16.21
CA PRO A 265 12.28 -25.20 -17.45
C PRO A 265 11.28 -25.29 -18.62
N ARG A 266 10.18 -26.06 -18.48
CA ARG A 266 9.29 -26.38 -19.59
C ARG A 266 8.08 -25.46 -19.64
N ASN A 267 7.93 -24.72 -20.74
CA ASN A 267 6.70 -24.00 -21.04
C ASN A 267 5.56 -24.99 -21.34
N SER A 268 4.33 -24.65 -20.92
CA SER A 268 3.14 -25.47 -21.10
C SER A 268 1.94 -24.62 -21.47
N GLN A 269 1.27 -24.96 -22.57
CA GLN A 269 0.02 -24.30 -22.97
C GLN A 269 -1.11 -24.55 -21.98
N VAL A 270 -1.11 -25.70 -21.29
CA VAL A 270 -2.10 -26.01 -20.24
C VAL A 270 -1.92 -25.08 -19.05
N LEU A 271 -0.66 -24.80 -18.68
CA LEU A 271 -0.32 -23.87 -17.60
C LEU A 271 -0.68 -22.43 -18.00
N GLN A 272 -0.33 -22.00 -19.23
CA GLN A 272 -0.72 -20.69 -19.73
C GLN A 272 -2.25 -20.51 -19.76
N ALA A 273 -3.01 -21.53 -20.16
CA ALA A 273 -4.47 -21.46 -20.14
C ALA A 273 -5.07 -21.35 -18.72
N ALA A 274 -4.40 -21.87 -17.70
CA ALA A 274 -4.81 -21.69 -16.31
C ALA A 274 -4.48 -20.27 -15.81
N ILE A 275 -3.30 -19.75 -16.20
CA ILE A 275 -2.89 -18.36 -15.93
C ILE A 275 -3.88 -17.38 -16.57
N ASP A 276 -4.22 -17.57 -17.85
CA ASP A 276 -5.17 -16.73 -18.59
C ASP A 276 -6.56 -16.75 -17.94
N HIS A 277 -7.00 -17.91 -17.42
CA HIS A 277 -8.26 -18.04 -16.66
C HIS A 277 -8.24 -17.21 -15.37
N ALA A 278 -7.18 -17.32 -14.57
CA ALA A 278 -7.05 -16.56 -13.34
C ALA A 278 -6.94 -15.05 -13.62
N ARG A 279 -6.18 -14.63 -14.64
CA ARG A 279 -6.08 -13.22 -15.06
C ARG A 279 -7.42 -12.65 -15.53
N ALA A 280 -8.23 -13.44 -16.23
CA ALA A 280 -9.57 -13.03 -16.65
C ALA A 280 -10.52 -12.73 -15.47
N GLN A 281 -10.22 -13.25 -14.27
CA GLN A 281 -10.93 -12.95 -13.02
C GLN A 281 -10.28 -11.81 -12.21
N GLY A 282 -9.24 -11.16 -12.74
CA GLY A 282 -8.52 -10.07 -12.06
C GLY A 282 -7.50 -10.55 -11.02
N VAL A 283 -7.14 -11.84 -11.02
CA VAL A 283 -6.17 -12.39 -10.05
C VAL A 283 -4.75 -11.98 -10.43
N VAL A 284 -4.01 -11.41 -9.47
CA VAL A 284 -2.57 -11.13 -9.63
C VAL A 284 -1.81 -12.43 -9.45
N ILE A 285 -0.90 -12.76 -10.36
CA ILE A 285 -0.12 -13.99 -10.32
C ILE A 285 1.34 -13.64 -10.24
N VAL A 286 2.01 -14.15 -9.21
CA VAL A 286 3.42 -13.92 -8.91
C VAL A 286 4.13 -15.26 -8.87
N ALA A 287 5.27 -15.38 -9.53
CA ALA A 287 6.02 -16.63 -9.56
C ALA A 287 7.54 -16.42 -9.51
N ALA A 288 8.22 -17.39 -8.91
CA ALA A 288 9.66 -17.45 -8.85
C ALA A 288 10.30 -17.60 -10.25
N ALA A 289 11.38 -16.85 -10.51
CA ALA A 289 12.11 -16.93 -11.77
C ALA A 289 12.89 -18.25 -11.94
N GLY A 290 13.28 -18.89 -10.83
CA GLY A 290 14.01 -20.16 -10.79
C GLY A 290 15.43 -20.02 -10.21
N ASN A 291 16.04 -21.15 -9.82
CA ASN A 291 17.30 -21.18 -9.05
C ASN A 291 18.48 -21.84 -9.81
N SER A 292 18.48 -21.83 -11.14
CA SER A 292 19.51 -22.51 -11.94
C SER A 292 20.65 -21.60 -12.42
N ALA A 293 20.69 -20.34 -11.96
CA ALA A 293 21.56 -19.28 -12.48
C ALA A 293 21.47 -19.07 -14.02
N GLY A 294 20.40 -19.59 -14.64
CA GLY A 294 20.21 -19.66 -16.08
C GLY A 294 19.03 -18.82 -16.54
N ALA A 295 18.38 -19.25 -17.61
CA ALA A 295 17.17 -18.61 -18.11
C ALA A 295 15.98 -18.80 -17.16
N VAL A 296 15.08 -17.81 -17.14
CA VAL A 296 13.82 -17.85 -16.39
C VAL A 296 13.00 -19.11 -16.73
N GLY A 297 12.52 -19.80 -15.69
CA GLY A 297 11.64 -20.96 -15.80
C GLY A 297 10.15 -20.59 -15.85
N TYR A 298 9.28 -21.58 -15.89
CA TYR A 298 7.82 -21.42 -15.93
C TYR A 298 7.18 -21.96 -14.64
N PRO A 299 6.21 -21.26 -14.04
CA PRO A 299 5.43 -20.17 -14.64
C PRO A 299 6.07 -18.77 -14.61
N GLY A 300 7.22 -18.54 -13.97
CA GLY A 300 7.89 -17.23 -13.88
C GLY A 300 7.93 -16.41 -15.18
N GLY A 301 8.33 -17.04 -16.29
CA GLY A 301 8.39 -16.39 -17.61
C GLY A 301 7.12 -16.50 -18.46
N SER A 302 5.97 -16.86 -17.87
CA SER A 302 4.69 -16.94 -18.59
C SER A 302 4.07 -15.56 -18.76
N ARG A 303 3.27 -15.34 -19.82
CA ARG A 303 2.57 -14.06 -19.96
C ARG A 303 1.51 -13.90 -18.86
N GLY A 304 1.39 -12.70 -18.31
CA GLY A 304 0.42 -12.38 -17.25
C GLY A 304 0.85 -12.83 -15.85
N VAL A 305 2.12 -13.21 -15.68
CA VAL A 305 2.74 -13.55 -14.40
C VAL A 305 3.84 -12.55 -14.12
N ILE A 306 3.92 -12.07 -12.88
CA ILE A 306 5.03 -11.25 -12.39
C ILE A 306 6.16 -12.20 -12.01
N GLY A 307 7.19 -12.29 -12.84
CA GLY A 307 8.36 -13.13 -12.62
C GLY A 307 9.38 -12.47 -11.69
N VAL A 308 9.78 -13.18 -10.63
CA VAL A 308 10.56 -12.59 -9.53
C VAL A 308 11.95 -13.22 -9.42
N SER A 309 12.99 -12.40 -9.58
CA SER A 309 14.38 -12.79 -9.29
C SER A 309 14.76 -12.51 -7.83
N ALA A 310 15.82 -13.16 -7.35
CA ALA A 310 16.25 -13.11 -5.95
C ALA A 310 17.49 -12.24 -5.75
N THR A 311 17.48 -11.43 -4.69
CA THR A 311 18.64 -10.65 -4.24
C THR A 311 19.06 -10.99 -2.82
N ASP A 312 20.30 -10.65 -2.49
CA ASP A 312 20.83 -10.67 -1.13
C ASP A 312 20.67 -9.30 -0.43
N SER A 313 21.21 -9.21 0.79
CA SER A 313 21.17 -8.02 1.64
C SER A 313 21.97 -6.84 1.07
N ASP A 314 22.87 -7.08 0.12
CA ASP A 314 23.71 -6.06 -0.52
C ASP A 314 23.11 -5.61 -1.86
N ASP A 315 21.81 -5.86 -2.07
CA ASP A 315 21.08 -5.57 -3.31
C ASP A 315 21.63 -6.30 -4.55
N GLN A 316 22.50 -7.29 -4.36
CA GLN A 316 23.07 -8.04 -5.48
C GLN A 316 22.16 -9.19 -5.87
N LEU A 317 22.11 -9.48 -7.18
CA LEU A 317 21.45 -10.68 -7.68
C LEU A 317 22.09 -11.92 -7.03
N ALA A 318 21.26 -12.74 -6.40
CA ALA A 318 21.70 -13.97 -5.77
C ALA A 318 22.35 -14.90 -6.80
N TRP A 319 23.43 -15.57 -6.40
CA TRP A 319 24.26 -16.40 -7.29
C TRP A 319 23.47 -17.50 -8.01
N PHE A 320 22.40 -18.02 -7.38
CA PHE A 320 21.51 -19.03 -7.96
C PHE A 320 20.38 -18.44 -8.81
N SER A 321 20.10 -17.14 -8.73
CA SER A 321 18.91 -16.57 -9.36
C SER A 321 18.97 -16.69 -10.87
N SER A 322 17.89 -17.24 -11.44
CA SER A 322 17.65 -17.21 -12.88
C SER A 322 17.36 -15.78 -13.33
N ARG A 323 17.64 -15.51 -14.60
CA ARG A 323 17.69 -14.18 -15.19
C ARG A 323 17.31 -14.24 -16.68
N GLY A 324 17.07 -13.08 -17.27
CA GLY A 324 16.69 -12.91 -18.66
C GLY A 324 15.24 -12.50 -18.81
N LYS A 325 14.75 -12.60 -20.05
CA LYS A 325 13.37 -12.25 -20.39
C LYS A 325 12.38 -13.04 -19.53
N GLY A 326 11.48 -12.32 -18.86
CA GLY A 326 10.52 -12.88 -17.89
C GLY A 326 10.84 -12.56 -16.42
N VAL A 327 11.90 -11.82 -16.13
CA VAL A 327 12.04 -11.12 -14.83
C VAL A 327 11.37 -9.76 -14.95
N ASP A 328 10.36 -9.53 -14.12
CA ASP A 328 9.64 -8.25 -14.07
C ASP A 328 10.09 -7.40 -12.88
N ILE A 329 10.50 -8.04 -11.78
CA ILE A 329 10.96 -7.35 -10.57
C ILE A 329 11.88 -8.27 -9.74
N ALA A 330 12.75 -7.68 -8.93
CA ALA A 330 13.60 -8.40 -7.98
C ALA A 330 13.15 -8.18 -6.53
N ALA A 331 13.35 -9.20 -5.68
CA ALA A 331 13.04 -9.11 -4.26
C ALA A 331 14.01 -9.95 -3.39
N PRO A 332 14.08 -9.70 -2.08
CA PRO A 332 14.92 -10.47 -1.16
C PRO A 332 14.68 -11.97 -1.22
N GLY A 333 15.73 -12.75 -1.48
CA GLY A 333 15.65 -14.20 -1.60
C GLY A 333 16.82 -14.97 -0.98
N VAL A 334 17.71 -14.30 -0.25
CA VAL A 334 18.85 -14.92 0.44
C VAL A 334 18.68 -14.77 1.96
N ASN A 335 18.90 -15.83 2.71
CA ASN A 335 18.78 -15.86 4.18
C ASN A 335 17.45 -15.25 4.66
N VAL A 336 16.35 -15.64 4.02
CA VAL A 336 15.02 -15.15 4.39
C VAL A 336 14.54 -15.96 5.59
N LEU A 337 14.57 -15.32 6.76
CA LEU A 337 14.11 -15.91 8.02
C LEU A 337 12.58 -15.91 8.09
N GLN A 338 12.01 -17.10 8.31
CA GLN A 338 10.58 -17.29 8.54
C GLN A 338 10.26 -18.57 9.33
N GLN A 339 9.07 -18.64 9.94
CA GLN A 339 8.54 -19.89 10.49
C GLN A 339 8.37 -20.95 9.39
N THR A 340 8.74 -22.19 9.70
CA THR A 340 8.49 -23.38 8.90
C THR A 340 8.26 -24.60 9.79
N ILE A 341 7.96 -25.75 9.20
CA ILE A 341 7.82 -27.03 9.91
C ILE A 341 9.09 -27.87 9.79
N CYS A 342 9.31 -28.73 10.78
CA CYS A 342 10.32 -29.78 10.76
C CYS A 342 9.66 -31.16 10.80
N ASP A 343 10.44 -32.23 10.63
CA ASP A 343 9.98 -33.62 10.73
C ASP A 343 8.68 -33.89 9.94
N ARG A 344 8.58 -33.34 8.72
CA ARG A 344 7.41 -33.44 7.84
C ARG A 344 6.08 -32.98 8.48
N GLY A 345 6.15 -32.06 9.44
CA GLY A 345 4.99 -31.52 10.16
C GLY A 345 4.42 -32.49 11.19
N LEU A 346 5.07 -33.64 11.43
CA LEU A 346 4.65 -34.62 12.42
C LEU A 346 4.87 -34.07 13.83
N ASN A 347 3.98 -34.46 14.74
CA ASN A 347 4.03 -34.09 16.16
C ASN A 347 4.03 -32.58 16.43
N GLY A 348 3.65 -31.75 15.46
CA GLY A 348 3.70 -30.29 15.57
C GLY A 348 5.12 -29.72 15.61
N CYS A 349 6.09 -30.39 14.98
CA CYS A 349 7.46 -29.90 14.89
C CYS A 349 7.52 -28.62 14.03
N GLU A 350 7.95 -27.52 14.63
CA GLU A 350 8.11 -26.21 14.00
C GLU A 350 9.47 -25.59 14.34
N ILE A 351 10.00 -24.79 13.41
CA ILE A 351 11.25 -24.05 13.57
C ILE A 351 11.15 -22.68 12.88
N PHE A 352 12.05 -21.77 13.22
CA PHE A 352 12.30 -20.56 12.43
C PHE A 352 13.59 -20.78 11.64
N GLY A 353 13.49 -20.72 10.31
CA GLY A 353 14.59 -21.09 9.41
C GLY A 353 14.85 -20.04 8.34
N GLU A 354 16.12 -19.91 7.96
CA GLU A 354 16.57 -19.06 6.87
C GLU A 354 16.69 -19.87 5.57
N PHE A 355 15.86 -19.52 4.58
CA PHE A 355 15.89 -20.19 3.27
C PHE A 355 16.45 -19.26 2.18
N ASN A 356 16.99 -19.89 1.14
CA ASN A 356 17.57 -19.26 -0.03
C ASN A 356 16.79 -19.70 -1.27
N GLY A 357 16.32 -18.76 -2.08
CA GLY A 357 15.67 -19.05 -3.36
C GLY A 357 14.87 -17.89 -3.92
N THR A 358 14.65 -17.91 -5.24
CA THR A 358 13.57 -17.12 -5.87
C THR A 358 12.19 -17.48 -5.32
N SER A 359 12.05 -18.68 -4.75
CA SER A 359 10.91 -19.11 -3.94
C SER A 359 10.67 -18.26 -2.69
N MET A 360 11.71 -17.64 -2.13
CA MET A 360 11.60 -16.71 -0.99
C MET A 360 11.47 -15.25 -1.46
N ALA A 361 11.90 -14.93 -2.68
CA ALA A 361 11.69 -13.61 -3.30
C ALA A 361 10.24 -13.41 -3.76
N SER A 362 9.66 -14.38 -4.47
CA SER A 362 8.26 -14.36 -4.95
C SER A 362 7.22 -13.95 -3.89
N PRO A 363 7.22 -14.51 -2.66
CA PRO A 363 6.22 -14.17 -1.66
C PRO A 363 6.28 -12.71 -1.18
N HIS A 364 7.44 -12.04 -1.24
CA HIS A 364 7.51 -10.60 -0.96
C HIS A 364 6.69 -9.79 -1.96
N VAL A 365 6.80 -10.12 -3.25
CA VAL A 365 6.05 -9.46 -4.33
C VAL A 365 4.58 -9.82 -4.25
N ALA A 366 4.23 -11.07 -3.92
CA ALA A 366 2.84 -11.48 -3.70
C ALA A 366 2.20 -10.74 -2.51
N ALA A 367 2.95 -10.55 -1.43
CA ALA A 367 2.49 -9.79 -0.27
C ALA A 367 2.34 -8.30 -0.59
N ALA A 368 3.30 -7.69 -1.31
CA ALA A 368 3.17 -6.31 -1.78
C ALA A 368 1.96 -6.14 -2.70
N ALA A 369 1.70 -7.08 -3.62
CA ALA A 369 0.48 -7.12 -4.41
C ALA A 369 -0.77 -7.17 -3.52
N ALA A 370 -0.77 -7.99 -2.47
CA ALA A 370 -1.87 -8.06 -1.51
C ALA A 370 -2.07 -6.73 -0.75
N LEU A 371 -1.00 -6.00 -0.42
CA LEU A 371 -1.11 -4.66 0.16
C LEU A 371 -1.86 -3.70 -0.79
N LEU A 372 -1.54 -3.71 -2.09
CA LEU A 372 -2.17 -2.85 -3.10
C LEU A 372 -3.63 -3.24 -3.39
N VAL A 373 -3.91 -4.54 -3.47
CA VAL A 373 -5.28 -5.07 -3.59
C VAL A 373 -6.11 -4.67 -2.37
N GLY A 374 -5.52 -4.70 -1.17
CA GLY A 374 -6.16 -4.21 0.06
C GLY A 374 -6.47 -2.70 0.03
N LEU A 375 -5.79 -1.93 -0.81
CA LEU A 375 -6.07 -0.51 -1.09
C LEU A 375 -7.10 -0.30 -2.23
N GLY A 376 -7.71 -1.36 -2.74
CA GLY A 376 -8.73 -1.29 -3.78
C GLY A 376 -8.21 -1.33 -5.22
N VAL A 377 -6.90 -1.53 -5.44
CA VAL A 377 -6.34 -1.78 -6.77
C VAL A 377 -6.50 -3.26 -7.09
N THR A 378 -7.62 -3.62 -7.72
CA THR A 378 -8.02 -5.01 -7.98
C THR A 378 -7.77 -5.45 -9.42
N ASP A 379 -7.47 -4.52 -10.32
CA ASP A 379 -6.99 -4.83 -11.66
C ASP A 379 -5.53 -5.31 -11.63
N ALA A 380 -5.27 -6.50 -12.19
CA ALA A 380 -3.96 -7.13 -12.09
C ALA A 380 -2.85 -6.37 -12.83
N ASP A 381 -3.17 -5.77 -13.99
CA ASP A 381 -2.21 -4.95 -14.75
C ASP A 381 -1.91 -3.63 -14.00
N ALA A 382 -2.90 -3.07 -13.29
CA ALA A 382 -2.67 -1.91 -12.43
C ALA A 382 -1.78 -2.23 -11.22
N VAL A 383 -1.99 -3.38 -10.57
CA VAL A 383 -1.12 -3.83 -9.47
C VAL A 383 0.32 -4.00 -9.94
N GLU A 384 0.52 -4.72 -11.05
CA GLU A 384 1.83 -4.94 -11.65
C GLU A 384 2.54 -3.61 -11.96
N ARG A 385 1.84 -2.67 -12.62
CA ARG A 385 2.40 -1.33 -12.90
C ARG A 385 2.80 -0.57 -11.65
N TYR A 386 1.99 -0.59 -10.59
CA TYR A 386 2.37 0.08 -9.34
C TYR A 386 3.62 -0.52 -8.72
N LEU A 387 3.78 -1.85 -8.78
CA LEU A 387 4.97 -2.52 -8.24
C LEU A 387 6.22 -2.20 -9.09
N THR A 388 6.10 -2.21 -10.42
CA THR A 388 7.23 -1.95 -11.32
C THR A 388 7.61 -0.47 -11.39
N ASP A 389 6.64 0.45 -11.43
CA ASP A 389 6.90 1.89 -11.57
C ASP A 389 7.54 2.50 -10.31
N THR A 390 7.40 1.84 -9.16
CA THR A 390 8.02 2.28 -7.90
C THR A 390 9.20 1.41 -7.48
N ALA A 391 9.63 0.46 -8.30
CA ALA A 391 10.80 -0.36 -8.00
C ALA A 391 12.06 0.51 -7.96
N LYS A 392 12.99 0.23 -7.03
CA LYS A 392 14.29 0.92 -6.98
C LYS A 392 15.16 0.37 -8.10
N VAL A 393 15.37 1.18 -9.12
CA VAL A 393 16.23 0.85 -10.26
C VAL A 393 17.67 0.64 -9.77
N VAL A 394 18.25 -0.50 -10.14
CA VAL A 394 19.66 -0.86 -9.83
C VAL A 394 20.56 -0.59 -11.02
N ASP A 395 20.11 -1.00 -12.21
CA ASP A 395 20.87 -0.91 -13.45
C ASP A 395 19.88 -0.78 -14.62
N GLU A 396 19.93 0.34 -15.34
CA GLU A 396 19.03 0.65 -16.46
C GLU A 396 19.40 -0.09 -17.76
N SER A 397 20.57 -0.72 -17.82
CA SER A 397 21.02 -1.48 -18.99
C SER A 397 20.15 -2.71 -19.26
N ASP A 398 20.19 -3.23 -20.49
CA ASP A 398 19.48 -4.47 -20.82
C ASP A 398 19.95 -5.65 -19.92
N ALA A 399 21.23 -5.69 -19.56
CA ALA A 399 21.77 -6.69 -18.64
C ALA A 399 21.26 -6.48 -17.21
N GLY A 400 21.04 -5.23 -16.79
CA GLY A 400 20.40 -4.88 -15.53
C GLY A 400 18.95 -5.35 -15.49
N ARG A 401 18.19 -5.05 -16.55
CA ARG A 401 16.79 -5.46 -16.70
C ARG A 401 16.63 -6.98 -16.74
N ASP A 402 17.53 -7.69 -17.40
CA ASP A 402 17.54 -9.16 -17.38
C ASP A 402 17.74 -9.73 -15.96
N LYS A 403 18.41 -9.01 -15.06
CA LYS A 403 18.65 -9.44 -13.67
C LYS A 403 17.55 -9.00 -12.71
N TYR A 404 17.13 -7.74 -12.82
CA TYR A 404 16.31 -7.07 -11.81
C TYR A 404 14.91 -6.68 -12.32
N GLY A 405 14.62 -6.87 -13.60
CA GLY A 405 13.40 -6.37 -14.23
C GLY A 405 13.32 -4.85 -14.10
N ALA A 406 12.24 -4.36 -13.49
CA ALA A 406 12.06 -2.95 -13.16
C ALA A 406 12.97 -2.45 -12.01
N GLY A 407 13.52 -3.36 -11.20
CA GLY A 407 14.35 -3.02 -10.04
C GLY A 407 13.97 -3.81 -8.79
N LEU A 408 14.40 -3.31 -7.63
CA LEU A 408 14.13 -3.93 -6.33
C LEU A 408 12.78 -3.49 -5.79
N LEU A 409 11.97 -4.44 -5.36
CA LEU A 409 10.65 -4.22 -4.76
C LEU A 409 10.71 -3.16 -3.63
N GLN A 410 9.88 -2.12 -3.75
CA GLN A 410 9.63 -1.13 -2.70
C GLN A 410 8.14 -1.14 -2.34
N ALA A 411 7.75 -1.97 -1.36
CA ALA A 411 6.35 -2.13 -0.97
C ALA A 411 5.76 -0.83 -0.38
N ALA A 412 6.56 -0.08 0.39
CA ALA A 412 6.17 1.22 0.94
C ALA A 412 5.86 2.24 -0.16
N ASP A 413 6.72 2.34 -1.17
CA ASP A 413 6.58 3.33 -2.26
C ASP A 413 5.37 2.99 -3.13
N ALA A 414 5.17 1.71 -3.45
CA ALA A 414 4.00 1.24 -4.18
C ALA A 414 2.69 1.60 -3.44
N ALA A 415 2.61 1.27 -2.15
CA ALA A 415 1.44 1.58 -1.32
C ALA A 415 1.22 3.11 -1.19
N SER A 416 2.28 3.87 -0.97
CA SER A 416 2.25 5.34 -0.89
C SER A 416 1.73 5.95 -2.19
N ARG A 417 2.22 5.47 -3.33
CA ARG A 417 1.81 5.94 -4.66
C ARG A 417 0.33 5.69 -4.92
N VAL A 418 -0.20 4.53 -4.52
CA VAL A 418 -1.63 4.23 -4.60
C VAL A 418 -2.44 5.20 -3.74
N VAL A 419 -2.12 5.33 -2.45
CA VAL A 419 -2.86 6.19 -1.51
C VAL A 419 -2.87 7.65 -1.98
N LEU A 420 -1.73 8.18 -2.42
CA LEU A 420 -1.62 9.55 -2.92
C LEU A 420 -2.45 9.76 -4.20
N THR A 421 -2.31 8.85 -5.18
CA THR A 421 -3.01 8.97 -6.46
C THR A 421 -4.54 8.93 -6.27
N GLN A 422 -5.03 7.99 -5.47
CA GLN A 422 -6.45 7.86 -5.15
C GLN A 422 -6.96 9.09 -4.39
N THR A 423 -6.26 9.51 -3.34
CA THR A 423 -6.67 10.64 -2.48
C THR A 423 -6.75 11.94 -3.28
N LEU A 424 -5.72 12.26 -4.07
CA LEU A 424 -5.70 13.48 -4.89
C LEU A 424 -6.81 13.47 -5.93
N THR A 425 -7.00 12.35 -6.64
CA THR A 425 -8.06 12.21 -7.65
C THR A 425 -9.44 12.40 -7.03
N ARG A 426 -9.69 11.81 -5.85
CA ARG A 426 -10.95 11.93 -5.12
C ARG A 426 -11.19 13.36 -4.63
N LEU A 427 -10.17 14.04 -4.11
CA LEU A 427 -10.29 15.43 -3.67
C LEU A 427 -10.59 16.37 -4.84
N ILE A 428 -9.91 16.19 -5.98
CA ILE A 428 -10.16 16.98 -7.20
C ILE A 428 -11.59 16.73 -7.71
N ALA A 429 -11.99 15.46 -7.82
CA ALA A 429 -13.35 15.09 -8.23
C ALA A 429 -14.40 15.69 -7.28
N LEU A 430 -14.18 15.60 -5.97
CA LEU A 430 -15.07 16.14 -4.95
C LEU A 430 -15.21 17.67 -5.08
N ALA A 431 -14.10 18.39 -5.23
CA ALA A 431 -14.12 19.85 -5.38
C ALA A 431 -14.89 20.28 -6.64
N LEU A 432 -14.60 19.64 -7.79
CA LEU A 432 -15.26 19.94 -9.07
C LEU A 432 -16.76 19.64 -9.04
N LEU A 433 -17.15 18.48 -8.51
CA LEU A 433 -18.54 18.05 -8.46
C LEU A 433 -19.34 18.83 -7.42
N ALA A 434 -18.75 19.19 -6.27
CA ALA A 434 -19.38 20.10 -5.33
C ALA A 434 -19.64 21.47 -5.98
N TRP A 435 -18.65 22.04 -6.66
CA TRP A 435 -18.81 23.30 -7.40
C TRP A 435 -19.94 23.21 -8.44
N LEU A 436 -19.98 22.12 -9.22
CA LEU A 436 -21.02 21.90 -10.23
C LEU A 436 -22.41 21.79 -9.59
N ALA A 437 -22.54 21.05 -8.48
CA ALA A 437 -23.80 20.92 -7.74
C ALA A 437 -24.32 22.28 -7.25
N PHE A 438 -23.45 23.10 -6.66
CA PHE A 438 -23.81 24.45 -6.21
C PHE A 438 -24.17 25.36 -7.38
N ARG A 439 -23.44 25.29 -8.50
CA ARG A 439 -23.73 26.07 -9.71
C ARG A 439 -25.09 25.71 -10.31
N TRP A 440 -25.45 24.43 -10.36
CA TRP A 440 -26.77 23.99 -10.81
C TRP A 440 -27.90 24.38 -9.86
N ALA A 441 -27.67 24.33 -8.55
CA ALA A 441 -28.64 24.81 -7.56
C ALA A 441 -28.92 26.32 -7.74
N ARG A 442 -27.89 27.14 -7.98
CA ARG A 442 -28.04 28.60 -8.26
C ARG A 442 -28.85 28.87 -9.52
N LYS A 443 -28.55 28.16 -10.62
CA LYS A 443 -29.26 28.34 -11.90
C LYS A 443 -30.76 28.07 -11.78
N ARG A 444 -31.20 27.25 -10.82
CA ARG A 444 -32.62 26.98 -10.56
C ARG A 444 -33.31 28.01 -9.65
N GLY A 445 -32.69 29.18 -9.42
CA GLY A 445 -33.27 30.27 -8.63
C GLY A 445 -33.36 29.98 -7.13
N LYS A 446 -32.64 28.98 -6.63
CA LYS A 446 -32.76 28.51 -5.24
C LYS A 446 -31.77 29.24 -4.32
N THR A 447 -32.24 29.67 -3.15
CA THR A 447 -31.35 30.19 -2.09
C THR A 447 -30.51 29.04 -1.55
N ILE A 448 -29.18 29.17 -1.64
CA ILE A 448 -28.24 28.15 -1.16
C ILE A 448 -28.12 28.26 0.36
N SER A 449 -28.28 27.15 1.08
CA SER A 449 -28.02 27.11 2.52
C SER A 449 -26.54 27.16 2.93
N GLY A 450 -25.63 27.41 1.97
CA GLY A 450 -24.18 27.31 2.16
C GLY A 450 -23.70 25.85 2.24
N ALA A 451 -22.40 25.63 2.00
CA ALA A 451 -21.75 24.36 2.28
C ALA A 451 -21.55 24.24 3.80
N SER A 452 -22.57 23.80 4.53
CA SER A 452 -22.48 23.63 5.98
C SER A 452 -21.39 22.62 6.36
N PRO A 453 -20.84 22.66 7.58
CA PRO A 453 -19.90 21.64 8.04
C PRO A 453 -20.41 20.20 7.86
N SER A 454 -21.72 19.99 8.04
CA SER A 454 -22.36 18.68 7.83
C SER A 454 -22.34 18.21 6.38
N PHE A 455 -22.35 19.11 5.39
CA PHE A 455 -22.19 18.76 3.98
C PHE A 455 -20.79 18.21 3.72
N TRP A 456 -19.75 18.92 4.16
CA TRP A 456 -18.36 18.49 3.93
C TRP A 456 -18.03 17.22 4.70
N LEU A 457 -18.52 17.08 5.93
CA LEU A 457 -18.37 15.85 6.71
C LEU A 457 -18.89 14.63 5.94
N ALA A 458 -20.11 14.72 5.39
CA ALA A 458 -20.70 13.64 4.61
C ALA A 458 -20.00 13.39 3.28
N ALA A 459 -19.61 14.48 2.59
CA ALA A 459 -18.96 14.39 1.28
C ALA A 459 -17.56 13.78 1.36
N LEU A 460 -16.78 14.14 2.38
CA LEU A 460 -15.49 13.52 2.67
C LEU A 460 -15.68 12.05 3.03
N THR A 461 -16.60 11.72 3.94
CA THR A 461 -16.87 10.33 4.34
C THR A 461 -17.24 9.44 3.16
N ALA A 462 -18.12 9.91 2.27
CA ALA A 462 -18.55 9.12 1.11
C ALA A 462 -17.53 9.11 -0.03
N GLY A 463 -16.78 10.20 -0.23
CA GLY A 463 -15.97 10.40 -1.43
C GLY A 463 -14.48 10.14 -1.30
N VAL A 464 -13.88 10.45 -0.14
CA VAL A 464 -12.43 10.44 0.07
C VAL A 464 -12.01 9.53 1.23
N GLY A 465 -12.83 9.50 2.28
CA GLY A 465 -12.47 9.06 3.63
C GLY A 465 -12.42 10.26 4.57
N LEU A 466 -13.07 10.15 5.73
CA LEU A 466 -13.15 11.25 6.69
C LEU A 466 -11.76 11.62 7.22
N LEU A 467 -10.96 10.60 7.51
CA LEU A 467 -9.59 10.72 8.00
C LEU A 467 -8.60 10.34 6.90
N PHE A 468 -8.83 10.77 5.66
CA PHE A 468 -7.94 10.44 4.54
C PHE A 468 -6.47 10.77 4.82
N PHE A 469 -6.21 11.76 5.68
CA PHE A 469 -4.86 12.20 6.10
C PHE A 469 -4.27 11.39 7.27
N ALA A 470 -5.08 10.61 7.98
CA ALA A 470 -4.60 9.85 9.13
C ALA A 470 -3.46 8.87 8.83
N PRO A 471 -3.37 8.20 7.66
CA PRO A 471 -2.31 7.22 7.40
C PRO A 471 -0.88 7.77 7.45
N TRP A 472 -0.71 9.09 7.33
CA TRP A 472 0.59 9.76 7.46
C TRP A 472 0.97 10.09 8.91
N VAL A 473 0.07 9.88 9.88
CA VAL A 473 0.26 10.25 11.30
C VAL A 473 -0.10 9.10 12.25
N LEU A 474 -1.02 8.23 11.83
CA LEU A 474 -1.55 7.10 12.56
C LEU A 474 -1.51 5.88 11.65
N SER A 475 -1.00 4.76 12.17
CA SER A 475 -0.90 3.54 11.38
C SER A 475 -2.27 2.90 11.13
N ARG A 476 -2.52 2.53 9.86
CA ARG A 476 -3.70 1.78 9.44
C ARG A 476 -3.72 0.33 9.93
N HIS A 477 -2.72 -0.16 10.67
CA HIS A 477 -2.88 -1.43 11.41
C HIS A 477 -4.03 -1.35 12.44
N GLN A 478 -4.47 -0.16 12.85
CA GLN A 478 -5.67 -0.01 13.67
C GLN A 478 -6.92 0.02 12.79
N LEU A 479 -7.88 -0.89 13.04
CA LEU A 479 -9.07 -1.04 12.21
C LEU A 479 -9.88 0.26 12.07
N TRP A 480 -10.00 1.05 13.14
CA TRP A 480 -10.76 2.31 13.10
C TRP A 480 -10.08 3.38 12.24
N VAL A 481 -8.74 3.41 12.20
CA VAL A 481 -7.97 4.31 11.31
C VAL A 481 -8.19 3.90 9.87
N ASP A 482 -8.05 2.60 9.57
CA ASP A 482 -8.28 2.04 8.23
C ASP A 482 -9.69 2.35 7.73
N LEU A 483 -10.71 2.07 8.56
CA LEU A 483 -12.12 2.32 8.25
C LEU A 483 -12.41 3.79 7.94
N LEU A 484 -11.98 4.71 8.80
CA LEU A 484 -12.28 6.14 8.63
C LEU A 484 -11.43 6.81 7.56
N SER A 485 -10.29 6.22 7.20
CA SER A 485 -9.45 6.71 6.11
C SER A 485 -9.97 6.31 4.73
N ARG A 486 -10.85 5.32 4.65
CA ARG A 486 -11.48 4.85 3.41
C ARG A 486 -12.77 5.62 3.11
N PRO A 487 -13.07 5.92 1.83
CA PRO A 487 -14.41 6.32 1.45
C PRO A 487 -15.40 5.20 1.77
N PHE A 488 -16.64 5.56 2.07
CA PHE A 488 -17.69 4.61 2.40
C PHE A 488 -17.87 3.49 1.34
N GLY A 489 -17.65 3.82 0.07
CA GLY A 489 -17.73 2.87 -1.04
C GLY A 489 -16.72 1.71 -1.00
N GLU A 490 -15.67 1.82 -0.18
CA GLU A 490 -14.60 0.81 -0.03
C GLU A 490 -14.71 -0.01 1.26
N TRP A 491 -15.71 0.23 2.09
CA TRP A 491 -15.85 -0.49 3.35
C TRP A 491 -16.15 -1.99 3.14
N ASP A 492 -16.62 -2.37 1.95
CA ASP A 492 -16.80 -3.74 1.51
C ASP A 492 -15.48 -4.50 1.34
N LEU A 493 -14.35 -3.83 1.06
CA LEU A 493 -13.02 -4.45 1.04
C LEU A 493 -12.65 -5.11 2.38
N LEU A 494 -13.16 -4.58 3.49
CA LEU A 494 -12.94 -5.15 4.83
C LEU A 494 -13.73 -6.44 5.07
N ILE A 495 -14.80 -6.67 4.30
CA ILE A 495 -15.62 -7.88 4.33
C ILE A 495 -15.02 -8.92 3.37
N GLY A 496 -14.67 -8.49 2.16
CA GLY A 496 -13.98 -9.31 1.17
C GLY A 496 -13.86 -8.62 -0.19
N VAL A 497 -12.67 -8.69 -0.79
CA VAL A 497 -12.36 -7.99 -2.04
C VAL A 497 -13.25 -8.41 -3.22
N SER A 498 -13.67 -9.67 -3.30
CA SER A 498 -14.56 -10.14 -4.37
C SER A 498 -15.90 -9.40 -4.44
N LEU A 499 -16.40 -8.87 -3.31
CA LEU A 499 -17.62 -8.06 -3.30
C LEU A 499 -17.40 -6.69 -3.94
N HIS A 500 -16.18 -6.16 -3.83
CA HIS A 500 -15.82 -4.84 -4.32
C HIS A 500 -15.89 -4.72 -5.84
N SER A 501 -15.69 -5.83 -6.57
CA SER A 501 -15.87 -5.91 -8.02
C SER A 501 -17.29 -5.56 -8.50
N PHE A 502 -18.28 -5.52 -7.59
CA PHE A 502 -19.67 -5.17 -7.90
C PHE A 502 -20.09 -3.79 -7.35
N LEU A 503 -19.22 -3.09 -6.64
CA LEU A 503 -19.48 -1.76 -6.07
C LEU A 503 -20.82 -1.66 -5.28
N PRO A 504 -21.11 -2.59 -4.36
CA PRO A 504 -22.39 -2.64 -3.64
C PRO A 504 -22.65 -1.40 -2.76
N LEU A 505 -21.58 -0.78 -2.25
CA LEU A 505 -21.66 0.43 -1.41
C LEU A 505 -21.44 1.74 -2.19
N ALA A 506 -21.03 1.64 -3.45
CA ALA A 506 -20.71 2.78 -4.31
C ALA A 506 -21.68 2.82 -5.49
N ASN A 507 -22.91 3.27 -5.27
CA ASN A 507 -23.90 3.43 -6.33
C ASN A 507 -24.97 4.46 -5.94
N MET A 508 -25.86 4.79 -6.87
CA MET A 508 -26.92 5.77 -6.65
C MET A 508 -28.03 5.32 -5.70
N ILE A 509 -28.19 4.00 -5.49
CA ILE A 509 -29.29 3.45 -4.68
C ILE A 509 -29.11 3.87 -3.22
N LEU A 510 -27.87 3.86 -2.72
CA LEU A 510 -27.61 4.18 -1.32
C LEU A 510 -27.97 5.64 -0.96
N PRO A 511 -27.49 6.69 -1.69
CA PRO A 511 -27.98 8.04 -1.48
C PRO A 511 -29.50 8.15 -1.62
N LEU A 512 -30.12 7.47 -2.59
CA LEU A 512 -31.56 7.50 -2.79
C LEU A 512 -32.33 6.96 -1.57
N VAL A 513 -31.91 5.81 -1.03
CA VAL A 513 -32.51 5.20 0.17
C VAL A 513 -32.33 6.10 1.39
N LEU A 514 -31.13 6.65 1.60
CA LEU A 514 -30.86 7.57 2.71
C LEU A 514 -31.72 8.84 2.61
N ILE A 515 -31.91 9.36 1.40
CA ILE A 515 -32.82 10.49 1.15
C ILE A 515 -34.24 10.09 1.56
N LEU A 516 -34.77 8.98 1.04
CA LEU A 516 -36.13 8.52 1.37
C LEU A 516 -36.34 8.33 2.88
N ALA A 517 -35.35 7.78 3.59
CA ALA A 517 -35.41 7.56 5.03
C ALA A 517 -35.32 8.85 5.86
N LEU A 518 -34.49 9.81 5.44
CA LEU A 518 -34.14 10.99 6.24
C LEU A 518 -34.77 12.30 5.74
N LEU A 519 -35.59 12.27 4.68
CA LEU A 519 -36.23 13.45 4.09
C LEU A 519 -37.07 14.27 5.09
N ARG A 520 -37.63 13.63 6.13
CA ARG A 520 -38.44 14.29 7.16
C ARG A 520 -37.61 14.80 8.35
N VAL A 521 -36.32 14.47 8.41
CA VAL A 521 -35.43 14.87 9.50
C VAL A 521 -34.95 16.31 9.28
N ARG A 522 -35.29 17.19 10.22
CA ARG A 522 -34.87 18.60 10.16
C ARG A 522 -33.35 18.70 10.17
N GLY A 523 -32.79 19.38 9.17
CA GLY A 523 -31.34 19.60 9.04
C GLY A 523 -30.56 18.48 8.35
N ALA A 524 -31.21 17.39 7.90
CA ALA A 524 -30.53 16.30 7.20
C ALA A 524 -30.14 16.65 5.75
N ALA A 525 -30.83 17.60 5.10
CA ALA A 525 -30.64 17.90 3.68
C ALA A 525 -29.19 18.24 3.27
N PRO A 526 -28.43 19.08 4.01
CA PRO A 526 -27.03 19.35 3.65
C PRO A 526 -26.13 18.12 3.77
N TRP A 527 -26.37 17.26 4.78
CA TRP A 527 -25.62 16.02 4.95
C TRP A 527 -25.90 15.05 3.80
N LEU A 528 -27.18 14.85 3.44
CA LEU A 528 -27.58 14.00 2.31
C LEU A 528 -27.03 14.51 0.97
N ALA A 529 -27.04 15.82 0.77
CA ALA A 529 -26.42 16.45 -0.40
C ALA A 529 -24.92 16.17 -0.45
N GLY A 530 -24.22 16.34 0.68
CA GLY A 530 -22.80 16.07 0.81
C GLY A 530 -22.47 14.60 0.51
N PHE A 531 -23.20 13.67 1.14
CA PHE A 531 -23.04 12.24 0.90
C PHE A 531 -23.23 11.88 -0.59
N SER A 532 -24.23 12.46 -1.25
CA SER A 532 -24.49 12.25 -2.68
C SER A 532 -23.34 12.78 -3.55
N VAL A 533 -22.82 13.98 -3.28
CA VAL A 533 -21.65 14.52 -4.02
C VAL A 533 -20.40 13.68 -3.76
N GLY A 534 -20.17 13.26 -2.51
CA GLY A 534 -19.05 12.38 -2.17
C GLY A 534 -19.11 11.06 -2.92
N THR A 535 -20.28 10.41 -2.94
CA THR A 535 -20.50 9.18 -3.71
C THR A 535 -20.22 9.39 -5.20
N ALA A 536 -20.66 10.51 -5.78
CA ALA A 536 -20.38 10.85 -7.17
C ALA A 536 -18.88 11.06 -7.43
N ALA A 537 -18.15 11.68 -6.48
CA ALA A 537 -16.71 11.90 -6.56
C ALA A 537 -15.94 10.58 -6.50
N TYR A 538 -16.33 9.67 -5.61
CA TYR A 538 -15.76 8.33 -5.55
C TYR A 538 -15.93 7.58 -6.87
N LEU A 539 -17.17 7.52 -7.40
CA LEU A 539 -17.47 6.86 -8.67
C LEU A 539 -16.71 7.46 -9.85
N THR A 540 -16.59 8.79 -9.88
CA THR A 540 -15.77 9.48 -10.87
C THR A 540 -14.30 9.08 -10.76
N SER A 541 -13.76 8.96 -9.54
CA SER A 541 -12.38 8.53 -9.34
C SER A 541 -12.15 7.10 -9.82
N VAL A 542 -13.07 6.17 -9.57
CA VAL A 542 -13.00 4.78 -10.07
C VAL A 542 -12.96 4.76 -11.60
N ALA A 543 -13.83 5.55 -12.24
CA ALA A 543 -13.91 5.65 -13.70
C ALA A 543 -12.65 6.28 -14.33
N LEU A 544 -11.94 7.15 -13.61
CA LEU A 544 -10.72 7.79 -14.11
C LEU A 544 -9.48 6.93 -13.91
N LEU A 545 -9.40 6.18 -12.81
CA LEU A 545 -8.14 5.57 -12.38
C LEU A 545 -7.80 4.23 -13.03
N GLY A 546 -8.76 3.47 -13.56
CA GLY A 546 -8.40 2.21 -14.23
C GLY A 546 -8.15 1.04 -13.30
N GLN A 547 -8.42 1.17 -12.00
CA GLN A 547 -7.85 0.27 -10.97
C GLN A 547 -8.75 -0.90 -10.57
N LEU A 548 -9.99 -0.95 -11.05
CA LEU A 548 -10.99 -1.92 -10.59
C LEU A 548 -11.21 -3.04 -11.62
N ALA A 549 -10.93 -4.28 -11.23
CA ALA A 549 -11.35 -5.45 -11.99
C ALA A 549 -12.85 -5.69 -11.80
N THR A 550 -13.57 -5.74 -12.91
CA THR A 550 -15.02 -5.95 -12.94
C THR A 550 -15.39 -7.01 -13.98
N PRO A 551 -16.44 -7.81 -13.76
CA PRO A 551 -16.82 -8.89 -14.67
C PRO A 551 -17.34 -8.38 -16.02
N PHE A 552 -17.67 -7.09 -16.13
CA PHE A 552 -18.23 -6.47 -17.35
C PHE A 552 -17.18 -5.76 -18.19
N GLY A 553 -15.92 -5.73 -17.74
CA GLY A 553 -14.82 -5.02 -18.39
C GLY A 553 -14.85 -3.51 -18.19
N TRP A 554 -13.72 -2.88 -18.53
CA TRP A 554 -13.45 -1.47 -18.26
C TRP A 554 -14.53 -0.52 -18.79
N TRP A 555 -14.88 -0.61 -20.07
CA TRP A 555 -15.82 0.33 -20.72
C TRP A 555 -17.21 0.35 -20.08
N ILE A 556 -17.76 -0.83 -19.75
CA ILE A 556 -19.09 -0.92 -19.13
C ILE A 556 -19.02 -0.36 -17.71
N THR A 557 -17.96 -0.65 -16.97
CA THR A 557 -17.75 -0.13 -15.62
C THR A 557 -17.59 1.39 -15.59
N THR A 558 -16.80 1.96 -16.50
CA THR A 558 -16.66 3.42 -16.65
C THR A 558 -18.00 4.07 -16.93
N LEU A 559 -18.80 3.51 -17.86
CA LEU A 559 -20.13 4.03 -18.18
C LEU A 559 -21.08 3.93 -16.98
N TRP A 560 -21.09 2.79 -16.30
CA TRP A 560 -21.92 2.57 -15.11
C TRP A 560 -21.58 3.57 -13.99
N CYS A 561 -20.29 3.78 -13.72
CA CYS A 561 -19.82 4.75 -12.75
C CYS A 561 -20.24 6.18 -13.14
N ALA A 562 -20.10 6.55 -14.42
CA ALA A 562 -20.47 7.87 -14.92
C ALA A 562 -21.98 8.15 -14.77
N VAL A 563 -22.83 7.18 -15.11
CA VAL A 563 -24.30 7.29 -14.96
C VAL A 563 -24.68 7.43 -13.49
N ASN A 564 -24.15 6.56 -12.62
CA ASN A 564 -24.43 6.62 -11.18
C ASN A 564 -23.94 7.94 -10.58
N ALA A 565 -22.76 8.42 -10.95
CA ALA A 565 -22.22 9.70 -10.51
C ALA A 565 -23.12 10.88 -10.94
N ALA A 566 -23.61 10.87 -12.19
CA ALA A 566 -24.52 11.89 -12.69
C ALA A 566 -25.85 11.93 -11.91
N VAL A 567 -26.42 10.77 -11.59
CA VAL A 567 -27.65 10.68 -10.78
C VAL A 567 -27.41 11.18 -9.36
N CYS A 568 -26.33 10.75 -8.71
CA CYS A 568 -25.94 11.24 -7.38
C CYS A 568 -25.77 12.77 -7.35
N LEU A 569 -25.14 13.33 -8.39
CA LEU A 569 -24.97 14.77 -8.53
C LEU A 569 -26.31 15.50 -8.73
N TRP A 570 -27.22 14.91 -9.52
CA TRP A 570 -28.57 15.44 -9.69
C TRP A 570 -29.35 15.44 -8.37
N LEU A 571 -29.32 14.34 -7.60
CA LEU A 571 -29.93 14.25 -6.27
C LEU A 571 -29.37 15.33 -5.32
N ALA A 572 -28.06 15.52 -5.29
CA ALA A 572 -27.43 16.58 -4.49
C ALA A 572 -27.96 17.98 -4.86
N SER A 573 -28.09 18.28 -6.15
CA SER A 573 -28.60 19.57 -6.64
C SER A 573 -30.04 19.86 -6.21
N LEU A 574 -30.84 18.81 -5.95
CA LEU A 574 -32.20 18.93 -5.45
C LEU A 574 -32.26 19.21 -3.95
N LEU A 575 -31.25 18.81 -3.18
CA LEU A 575 -31.19 18.92 -1.71
C LEU A 575 -30.49 20.20 -1.22
N ILE A 576 -29.52 20.72 -1.98
CA ILE A 576 -28.85 22.01 -1.70
C ILE A 576 -29.83 23.20 -1.74
N ALA A 577 -30.95 22.96 -2.41
CA ALA A 577 -32.12 23.82 -2.53
C ALA A 577 -32.88 24.05 -1.21
N LYS A 578 -33.01 25.30 -0.75
CA LYS A 578 -34.14 25.64 0.12
C LYS A 578 -35.41 25.79 -0.74
N ARG A 579 -36.53 25.15 -0.34
CA ARG A 579 -37.85 25.56 -0.85
C ARG A 579 -38.14 26.94 -0.22
N SER A 580 -38.33 27.93 -1.08
CA SER A 580 -38.83 29.27 -0.71
C SER A 580 -40.25 29.18 -0.18
#